data_AF-A0A2H9LE64-F1
#
_entry.id   AF-A0A2H9LE64-F1
#
_cell.length_a   1.000
_cell.length_b   1.000
_cell.length_c   1.000
_cell.angle_alpha   90.00
_cell.angle_beta   90.00
_cell.angle_gamma   90.00
#
_symmetry.space_group_name_H-M   'P 1'
#
loop_
_entity.id
_entity.type
_entity.pdbx_description
1 polymer ?
#
loop_
_entity_poly.entity_id
_entity_poly.type
_entity_poly.pdbx_seq_one_letter_code
_entity_poly.pdbx_strand_id
1 'polypeptide(L)'
;MLNSKIIQITSNLQLKDMLYDDVRKGYINSEHWFSNPSLWYQLTAYSNPYFTIYSELVLLVENKLKINKYLKDKTMVFYGLGTGDTELVLVNNVLKEKKKVDIIGIDVQKQFIDGFVQSLHNLDLENKKYEINFLGIAGLFQDVKPEYIKVTNKPKVHIMLGNTIGNFKENKIFNIFDRLISKGDFLIIGFQIDKNIQTILQRFSKNKIFNEFVRKSIPKCELLEWKYNKEDSQIEAWSKNILVFHSKKINPKDMIKRLDRFDFKNLFSVQDNNSCVQGFVKK
;
A
#
# COMPACT_ATOMS: atom_id res chain seq x y z
N MET A 1 7.86 -25.43 -1.03
CA MET A 1 9.05 -24.84 -1.70
C MET A 1 8.77 -23.40 -2.06
N LEU A 2 9.54 -22.48 -1.50
CA LEU A 2 9.58 -21.07 -1.91
C LEU A 2 10.51 -20.89 -3.11
N ASN A 3 9.98 -20.30 -4.18
CA ASN A 3 10.74 -19.82 -5.34
C ASN A 3 10.62 -18.30 -5.41
N SER A 4 11.70 -17.57 -5.11
CA SER A 4 11.71 -16.12 -5.07
C SER A 4 12.71 -15.51 -6.06
N LYS A 5 12.29 -14.43 -6.72
CA LYS A 5 13.15 -13.57 -7.55
C LYS A 5 12.88 -12.13 -7.19
N ILE A 6 13.92 -11.29 -7.13
CA ILE A 6 13.78 -9.85 -6.94
C ILE A 6 14.42 -9.13 -8.12
N ILE A 7 13.72 -8.16 -8.69
CA ILE A 7 14.26 -7.24 -9.69
C ILE A 7 14.24 -5.81 -9.14
N GLN A 8 15.23 -5.01 -9.51
CA GLN A 8 15.28 -3.60 -9.16
C GLN A 8 15.11 -2.75 -10.42
N ILE A 9 14.12 -1.87 -10.40
CA ILE A 9 13.75 -1.04 -11.56
C ILE A 9 13.89 0.47 -11.30
N THR A 10 14.03 0.86 -10.02
CA THR A 10 14.33 2.25 -9.62
C THR A 10 15.63 2.26 -8.82
N SER A 11 16.52 3.21 -9.12
CA SER A 11 17.80 3.35 -8.42
C SER A 11 17.72 4.34 -7.25
N ASN A 12 18.59 4.19 -6.26
CA ASN A 12 18.71 5.16 -5.16
C ASN A 12 19.11 6.56 -5.65
N LEU A 13 19.88 6.64 -6.76
CA LEU A 13 20.24 7.91 -7.37
C LEU A 13 19.01 8.61 -7.94
N GLN A 14 18.17 7.88 -8.68
CA GLN A 14 16.90 8.41 -9.21
C GLN A 14 15.98 8.92 -8.08
N LEU A 15 15.85 8.17 -6.98
CA LEU A 15 15.07 8.62 -5.82
C LEU A 15 15.65 9.89 -5.17
N LYS A 16 16.99 10.01 -5.12
CA LYS A 16 17.65 11.20 -4.59
C LYS A 16 17.40 12.42 -5.48
N ASP A 17 17.47 12.26 -6.79
CA ASP A 17 17.22 13.34 -7.76
C ASP A 17 15.77 13.81 -7.70
N MET A 18 14.82 12.86 -7.60
CA MET A 18 13.39 13.17 -7.38
C MET A 18 13.16 13.96 -6.10
N LEU A 19 13.83 13.60 -4.99
CA LEU A 19 13.70 14.32 -3.73
C LEU A 19 14.15 15.78 -3.85
N TYR A 20 15.24 16.05 -4.59
CA TYR A 20 15.67 17.43 -4.82
C TYR A 20 14.64 18.23 -5.61
N ASP A 21 14.04 17.64 -6.64
CA ASP A 21 13.00 18.30 -7.43
C ASP A 21 11.72 18.54 -6.62
N ASP A 22 11.35 17.60 -5.77
CA ASP A 22 10.21 17.69 -4.87
C ASP A 22 10.38 18.81 -3.82
N VAL A 23 11.57 18.91 -3.23
CA VAL A 23 11.93 20.02 -2.33
C VAL A 23 11.79 21.36 -3.05
N ARG A 24 12.28 21.48 -4.29
CA ARG A 24 12.15 22.72 -5.09
C ARG A 24 10.69 23.07 -5.39
N LYS A 25 9.83 22.07 -5.59
CA LYS A 25 8.40 22.25 -5.86
C LYS A 25 7.58 22.52 -4.59
N GLY A 26 8.18 22.41 -3.41
CA GLY A 26 7.47 22.57 -2.13
C GLY A 26 6.52 21.41 -1.81
N TYR A 27 6.75 20.23 -2.39
CA TYR A 27 5.90 19.06 -2.18
C TYR A 27 6.72 17.77 -2.29
N ILE A 28 6.78 17.01 -1.20
CA ILE A 28 7.49 15.74 -1.12
C ILE A 28 6.52 14.59 -1.41
N ASN A 29 6.77 13.83 -2.48
CA ASN A 29 6.01 12.62 -2.76
C ASN A 29 6.30 11.52 -1.72
N SER A 30 5.34 10.62 -1.56
CA SER A 30 5.30 9.67 -0.46
C SER A 30 6.41 8.62 -0.44
N GLU A 31 6.98 8.28 -1.59
CA GLU A 31 8.09 7.35 -1.72
C GLU A 31 9.30 7.74 -0.87
N HIS A 32 9.49 9.04 -0.61
CA HIS A 32 10.59 9.55 0.19
C HIS A 32 10.41 9.30 1.69
N TRP A 33 9.17 9.19 2.18
CA TRP A 33 8.91 8.91 3.61
C TRP A 33 9.49 7.56 4.01
N PHE A 34 9.49 6.62 3.07
CA PHE A 34 9.92 5.27 3.29
C PHE A 34 11.40 5.05 3.03
N SER A 35 12.18 6.10 2.71
CA SER A 35 13.62 5.98 2.42
C SER A 35 14.46 5.41 3.56
N ASN A 36 13.90 5.36 4.78
CA ASN A 36 14.48 4.67 5.91
C ASN A 36 13.48 3.62 6.47
N PRO A 37 13.47 2.40 5.92
CA PRO A 37 12.58 1.32 6.36
C PRO A 37 12.68 1.01 7.86
N SER A 38 13.85 1.16 8.47
CA SER A 38 14.06 0.86 9.90
C SER A 38 13.22 1.77 10.81
N LEU A 39 13.08 3.05 10.45
CA LEU A 39 12.20 3.98 11.20
C LEU A 39 10.74 3.58 11.05
N TRP A 40 10.34 3.09 9.88
CA TRP A 40 8.99 2.58 9.66
C TRP A 40 8.72 1.34 10.51
N TYR A 41 9.63 0.35 10.52
CA TYR A 41 9.51 -0.83 11.38
C TYR A 41 9.40 -0.45 12.86
N GLN A 42 10.21 0.50 13.33
CA GLN A 42 10.13 1.00 14.71
C GLN A 42 8.78 1.68 14.98
N LEU A 43 8.30 2.52 14.05
CA LEU A 43 7.02 3.18 14.16
C LEU A 43 5.88 2.16 14.26
N THR A 44 5.82 1.19 13.35
CA THR A 44 4.73 0.21 13.30
C THR A 44 4.75 -0.75 14.48
N ALA A 45 5.92 -1.08 15.02
CA ALA A 45 6.05 -1.97 16.17
C ALA A 45 5.63 -1.31 17.51
N TYR A 46 5.95 -0.02 17.70
CA TYR A 46 5.85 0.60 19.04
C TYR A 46 4.85 1.75 19.14
N SER A 47 4.53 2.42 18.04
CA SER A 47 3.79 3.68 18.10
C SER A 47 3.04 3.98 16.82
N ASN A 48 2.35 2.99 16.27
CA ASN A 48 1.68 3.17 14.99
C ASN A 48 0.51 4.17 15.10
N PRO A 49 0.59 5.38 14.49
CA PRO A 49 -0.52 6.33 14.51
C PRO A 49 -1.70 5.85 13.65
N TYR A 50 -1.45 4.90 12.74
CA TYR A 50 -2.44 4.24 11.91
C TYR A 50 -3.10 3.08 12.68
N PHE A 51 -4.11 3.38 13.50
CA PHE A 51 -5.03 2.35 14.00
C PHE A 51 -5.68 1.54 12.87
N THR A 52 -5.60 2.07 11.65
CA THR A 52 -6.24 1.51 10.48
C THR A 52 -5.60 0.25 9.96
N ILE A 53 -4.31 -0.01 10.24
CA ILE A 53 -3.71 -1.31 9.92
C ILE A 53 -4.42 -2.41 10.71
N TYR A 54 -4.70 -2.19 11.99
CA TYR A 54 -5.46 -3.13 12.81
C TYR A 54 -6.93 -3.21 12.40
N SER A 55 -7.58 -2.08 12.11
CA SER A 55 -8.98 -2.14 11.65
C SER A 55 -9.12 -2.82 10.28
N GLU A 56 -8.19 -2.56 9.36
CA GLU A 56 -8.17 -3.18 8.05
C GLU A 56 -7.90 -4.68 8.17
N LEU A 57 -6.92 -5.08 9.00
CA LEU A 57 -6.67 -6.48 9.32
C LEU A 57 -7.91 -7.18 9.88
N VAL A 58 -8.62 -6.55 10.81
CA VAL A 58 -9.90 -7.06 11.36
C VAL A 58 -10.93 -7.22 10.24
N LEU A 59 -11.11 -6.20 9.38
CA LEU A 59 -12.01 -6.29 8.23
C LEU A 59 -11.65 -7.47 7.30
N LEU A 60 -10.36 -7.68 7.02
CA LEU A 60 -9.89 -8.79 6.19
C LEU A 60 -10.19 -10.16 6.83
N VAL A 61 -9.99 -10.30 8.14
CA VAL A 61 -10.24 -11.54 8.88
C VAL A 61 -11.73 -11.85 8.99
N GLU A 62 -12.55 -10.88 9.40
CA GLU A 62 -14.00 -11.03 9.55
C GLU A 62 -14.69 -11.33 8.22
N ASN A 63 -14.16 -10.77 7.12
CA ASN A 63 -14.72 -10.93 5.78
C ASN A 63 -13.94 -11.92 4.91
N LYS A 64 -13.11 -12.79 5.51
CA LYS A 64 -12.20 -13.69 4.80
C LYS A 64 -12.89 -14.49 3.68
N LEU A 65 -14.09 -15.04 3.92
CA LEU A 65 -14.80 -15.87 2.94
C LEU A 65 -15.22 -15.04 1.73
N LYS A 66 -15.66 -13.80 1.96
CA LYS A 66 -16.09 -12.87 0.92
C LYS A 66 -14.90 -12.43 0.06
N ILE A 67 -13.76 -12.18 0.69
CA ILE A 67 -12.54 -11.71 0.02
C ILE A 67 -11.82 -12.86 -0.71
N ASN A 68 -11.64 -14.01 -0.06
CA ASN A 68 -10.94 -15.18 -0.62
C ASN A 68 -11.54 -15.65 -1.96
N LYS A 69 -12.86 -15.52 -2.14
CA LYS A 69 -13.53 -15.81 -3.42
C LYS A 69 -12.85 -15.11 -4.61
N TYR A 70 -12.36 -13.89 -4.40
CA TYR A 70 -11.70 -13.10 -5.44
C TYR A 70 -10.21 -13.38 -5.53
N LEU A 71 -9.57 -13.88 -4.48
CA LEU A 71 -8.14 -14.24 -4.48
C LEU A 71 -7.86 -15.61 -5.11
N LYS A 72 -8.82 -16.53 -5.02
CA LYS A 72 -8.66 -17.91 -5.46
C LYS A 72 -8.28 -18.02 -6.94
N ASP A 73 -7.30 -18.89 -7.22
CA ASP A 73 -6.80 -19.25 -8.55
C ASP A 73 -6.27 -18.06 -9.37
N LYS A 74 -5.76 -17.02 -8.69
CA LYS A 74 -5.19 -15.81 -9.29
C LYS A 74 -3.77 -15.54 -8.82
N THR A 75 -3.03 -14.76 -9.59
CA THR A 75 -1.77 -14.17 -9.13
C THR A 75 -2.08 -12.90 -8.33
N MET A 76 -1.53 -12.82 -7.12
CA MET A 76 -1.71 -11.66 -6.23
C MET A 76 -0.64 -10.61 -6.53
N VAL A 77 -1.03 -9.36 -6.78
CA VAL A 77 -0.12 -8.25 -7.06
C VAL A 77 -0.27 -7.20 -5.96
N PHE A 78 0.69 -7.12 -5.05
CA PHE A 78 0.68 -6.19 -3.93
C PHE A 78 1.41 -4.89 -4.27
N TYR A 79 0.76 -3.75 -4.02
CA TYR A 79 1.32 -2.40 -4.17
C TYR A 79 1.61 -1.80 -2.80
N GLY A 80 2.90 -1.68 -2.48
CA GLY A 80 3.38 -1.26 -1.16
C GLY A 80 3.27 -2.41 -0.18
N LEU A 81 4.32 -3.21 -0.08
CA LEU A 81 4.38 -4.32 0.87
C LEU A 81 4.52 -3.79 2.30
N GLY A 82 5.33 -2.75 2.51
CA GLY A 82 5.64 -2.27 3.86
C GLY A 82 6.11 -3.40 4.78
N THR A 83 5.51 -3.54 5.95
CA THR A 83 5.81 -4.64 6.88
C THR A 83 5.23 -5.99 6.44
N GLY A 84 4.23 -5.98 5.54
CA GLY A 84 3.63 -7.16 4.93
C GLY A 84 2.60 -7.90 5.79
N ASP A 85 2.20 -7.37 6.95
CA ASP A 85 1.32 -8.07 7.90
C ASP A 85 -0.05 -8.40 7.30
N THR A 86 -0.66 -7.43 6.60
CA THR A 86 -1.97 -7.57 5.95
C THR A 86 -1.90 -8.50 4.74
N GLU A 87 -0.85 -8.38 3.95
CA GLU A 87 -0.57 -9.18 2.77
C GLU A 87 -0.38 -10.64 3.15
N LEU A 88 0.34 -10.91 4.25
CA LEU A 88 0.62 -12.26 4.74
C LEU A 88 -0.66 -12.98 5.18
N VAL A 89 -1.65 -12.26 5.74
CA VAL A 89 -2.96 -12.84 6.06
C VAL A 89 -3.67 -13.32 4.79
N LEU A 90 -3.65 -12.52 3.72
CA LEU A 90 -4.28 -12.91 2.46
C LEU A 90 -3.55 -14.10 1.81
N VAL A 91 -2.22 -14.09 1.83
CA VAL A 91 -1.40 -15.20 1.32
C VAL A 91 -1.67 -16.49 2.10
N ASN A 92 -1.65 -16.43 3.43
CA ASN A 92 -1.88 -17.61 4.28
C ASN A 92 -3.29 -18.18 4.07
N ASN A 93 -4.30 -17.33 3.89
CA ASN A 93 -5.65 -17.76 3.57
C ASN A 93 -5.72 -18.57 2.26
N VAL A 94 -5.06 -18.09 1.19
CA VAL A 94 -4.98 -18.82 -0.08
C VAL A 94 -4.20 -20.13 0.07
N LEU A 95 -3.06 -20.11 0.76
CA LEU A 95 -2.22 -21.29 0.99
C LEU A 95 -2.94 -22.38 1.78
N LYS A 96 -3.73 -22.02 2.80
CA LYS A 96 -4.51 -22.98 3.59
C LYS A 96 -5.47 -23.77 2.70
N GLU A 97 -6.11 -23.13 1.73
CA GLU A 97 -7.07 -23.74 0.81
C GLU A 97 -6.40 -24.48 -0.38
N LYS A 98 -5.39 -23.87 -1.01
CA LYS A 98 -4.86 -24.34 -2.30
C LYS A 98 -3.47 -24.95 -2.26
N LYS A 99 -2.75 -24.75 -1.16
CA LYS A 99 -1.34 -25.12 -1.02
C LYS A 99 -0.39 -24.46 -2.04
N LYS A 100 -0.89 -23.65 -2.98
CA LYS A 100 -0.09 -22.94 -3.98
C LYS A 100 -0.53 -21.49 -4.10
N VAL A 101 0.43 -20.59 -4.21
CA VAL A 101 0.19 -19.15 -4.43
C VAL A 101 1.26 -18.56 -5.34
N ASP A 102 0.84 -17.67 -6.24
CA ASP A 102 1.73 -16.87 -7.09
C ASP A 102 1.58 -15.40 -6.68
N ILE A 103 2.68 -14.76 -6.33
CA ILE A 103 2.70 -13.43 -5.73
C ILE A 103 3.68 -12.54 -6.50
N ILE A 104 3.27 -11.30 -6.73
CA ILE A 104 4.11 -10.19 -7.15
C ILE A 104 4.04 -9.14 -6.06
N GLY A 105 5.17 -8.78 -5.45
CA GLY A 105 5.26 -7.74 -4.44
C GLY A 105 6.02 -6.54 -4.98
N ILE A 106 5.40 -5.36 -4.96
CA ILE A 106 6.00 -4.12 -5.45
C ILE A 106 6.20 -3.19 -4.27
N ASP A 107 7.43 -2.73 -4.07
CA ASP A 107 7.75 -1.71 -3.07
C ASP A 107 8.93 -0.87 -3.53
N VAL A 108 8.98 0.40 -3.15
CA VAL A 108 10.11 1.27 -3.49
C VAL A 108 11.38 0.87 -2.73
N GLN A 109 11.23 0.31 -1.52
CA GLN A 109 12.37 -0.13 -0.72
C GLN A 109 12.55 -1.64 -0.77
N LYS A 110 13.74 -2.06 -1.21
CA LYS A 110 14.10 -3.48 -1.27
C LYS A 110 14.00 -4.17 0.09
N GLN A 111 14.29 -3.45 1.18
CA GLN A 111 14.24 -4.02 2.54
C GLN A 111 12.84 -4.51 2.92
N PHE A 112 11.76 -3.86 2.47
CA PHE A 112 10.39 -4.34 2.71
C PHE A 112 10.10 -5.62 1.93
N ILE A 113 10.61 -5.72 0.69
CA ILE A 113 10.53 -6.93 -0.12
C ILE A 113 11.29 -8.08 0.56
N ASP A 114 12.51 -7.82 1.03
CA ASP A 114 13.34 -8.81 1.71
C ASP A 114 12.66 -9.30 3.01
N GLY A 115 12.09 -8.38 3.79
CA GLY A 115 11.31 -8.71 4.99
C GLY A 115 10.09 -9.58 4.67
N PHE A 116 9.36 -9.27 3.60
CA PHE A 116 8.23 -10.09 3.16
C PHE A 116 8.67 -11.47 2.68
N VAL A 117 9.80 -11.58 1.96
CA VAL A 117 10.39 -12.88 1.56
C VAL A 117 10.72 -13.73 2.78
N GLN A 118 11.25 -13.14 3.85
CA GLN A 118 11.49 -13.85 5.11
C GLN A 118 10.18 -14.40 5.70
N SER A 119 9.11 -13.61 5.70
CA SER A 119 7.79 -14.06 6.15
C SER A 119 7.22 -15.20 5.28
N LEU A 120 7.41 -15.15 3.96
CA LEU A 120 7.04 -16.24 3.05
C LEU A 120 7.87 -17.50 3.31
N HIS A 121 9.16 -17.34 3.62
CA HIS A 121 10.01 -18.47 3.98
C HIS A 121 9.51 -19.16 5.25
N ASN A 122 9.11 -18.38 6.27
CA ASN A 122 8.54 -18.94 7.50
C ASN A 122 7.28 -19.78 7.20
N LEU A 123 6.37 -19.29 6.34
CA LEU A 123 5.21 -20.08 5.89
C LEU A 123 5.61 -21.39 5.18
N ASP A 124 6.64 -21.36 4.34
CA ASP A 124 7.18 -22.56 3.68
C ASP A 124 7.82 -23.56 4.66
N LEU A 125 8.37 -23.08 5.78
CA LEU A 125 8.87 -23.92 6.86
C LEU A 125 7.73 -24.56 7.65
N GLU A 126 6.66 -23.81 7.93
CA GLU A 126 5.48 -24.30 8.65
C GLU A 126 4.77 -25.46 7.93
N ASN A 127 4.75 -25.44 6.58
CA ASN A 127 4.13 -26.51 5.81
C ASN A 127 4.83 -26.76 4.47
N LYS A 128 5.59 -27.86 4.40
CA LYS A 128 6.33 -28.26 3.20
C LYS A 128 5.47 -28.60 1.99
N LYS A 129 4.15 -28.74 2.14
CA LYS A 129 3.21 -28.89 1.02
C LYS A 129 2.93 -27.57 0.31
N TYR A 130 3.33 -26.43 0.88
CA TYR A 130 3.13 -25.14 0.24
C TYR A 130 4.07 -24.95 -0.95
N GLU A 131 3.55 -24.39 -2.03
CA GLU A 131 4.30 -23.92 -3.19
C GLU A 131 4.09 -22.41 -3.32
N ILE A 132 5.15 -21.64 -3.07
CA ILE A 132 5.08 -20.18 -3.06
C ILE A 132 5.99 -19.66 -4.17
N ASN A 133 5.41 -19.05 -5.19
CA ASN A 133 6.15 -18.34 -6.22
C ASN A 133 6.07 -16.85 -5.96
N PHE A 134 7.22 -16.18 -5.85
CA PHE A 134 7.31 -14.76 -5.53
C PHE A 134 8.21 -14.01 -6.51
N LEU A 135 7.67 -12.93 -7.09
CA LEU A 135 8.45 -11.90 -7.78
C LEU A 135 8.40 -10.59 -6.99
N GLY A 136 9.52 -10.16 -6.44
CA GLY A 136 9.70 -8.84 -5.87
C GLY A 136 10.12 -7.82 -6.94
N ILE A 137 9.49 -6.65 -6.96
CA ILE A 137 9.85 -5.52 -7.82
C ILE A 137 10.21 -4.34 -6.92
N ALA A 138 11.50 -4.06 -6.79
CA ALA A 138 12.04 -2.92 -6.06
C ALA A 138 11.99 -1.68 -6.97
N GLY A 139 11.00 -0.82 -6.75
CA GLY A 139 10.86 0.43 -7.48
C GLY A 139 9.50 1.10 -7.34
N LEU A 140 9.33 2.20 -8.06
CA LEU A 140 8.14 3.02 -8.03
C LEU A 140 6.99 2.39 -8.81
N PHE A 141 5.75 2.55 -8.35
CA PHE A 141 4.57 1.96 -9.02
C PHE A 141 4.40 2.49 -10.45
N GLN A 142 4.71 3.77 -10.66
CA GLN A 142 4.66 4.40 -11.98
C GLN A 142 5.67 3.83 -12.98
N ASP A 143 6.76 3.24 -12.51
CA ASP A 143 7.83 2.67 -13.33
C ASP A 143 7.56 1.20 -13.68
N VAL A 144 6.60 0.56 -13.00
CA VAL A 144 6.19 -0.81 -13.30
C VAL A 144 5.51 -0.85 -14.67
N LYS A 145 6.03 -1.73 -15.54
CA LYS A 145 5.49 -1.97 -16.86
C LYS A 145 4.65 -3.27 -16.90
N PRO A 146 3.63 -3.37 -17.76
CA PRO A 146 2.78 -4.56 -17.85
C PRO A 146 3.56 -5.88 -18.04
N GLU A 147 4.65 -5.86 -18.80
CA GLU A 147 5.51 -7.02 -19.03
C GLU A 147 6.19 -7.55 -17.76
N TYR A 148 6.47 -6.68 -16.78
CA TYR A 148 7.12 -7.11 -15.53
C TYR A 148 6.18 -7.94 -14.66
N ILE A 149 4.87 -7.76 -14.81
CA ILE A 149 3.86 -8.47 -14.02
C ILE A 149 3.18 -9.62 -14.78
N LYS A 150 3.60 -9.91 -16.02
CA LYS A 150 3.15 -11.05 -16.83
C LYS A 150 3.96 -12.32 -16.52
N VAL A 151 3.97 -12.75 -15.26
CA VAL A 151 4.71 -13.94 -14.81
C VAL A 151 3.90 -15.24 -14.88
N THR A 152 2.57 -15.13 -14.96
CA THR A 152 1.67 -16.27 -15.15
C THR A 152 0.58 -15.93 -16.18
N ASN A 153 -0.05 -16.96 -16.72
CA ASN A 153 -1.27 -16.85 -17.53
C ASN A 153 -2.56 -16.72 -16.70
N LYS A 154 -2.45 -16.68 -15.36
CA LYS A 154 -3.62 -16.55 -14.48
C LYS A 154 -4.14 -15.11 -14.50
N PRO A 155 -5.45 -14.91 -14.30
CA PRO A 155 -5.99 -13.60 -13.96
C PRO A 155 -5.29 -13.08 -12.69
N LYS A 156 -5.21 -11.77 -12.57
CA LYS A 156 -4.56 -11.09 -11.45
C LYS A 156 -5.57 -10.49 -10.50
N VAL A 157 -5.17 -10.41 -9.24
CA VAL A 157 -5.82 -9.56 -8.25
C VAL A 157 -4.79 -8.56 -7.74
N HIS A 158 -5.01 -7.30 -8.09
CA HIS A 158 -4.21 -6.15 -7.69
C HIS A 158 -4.69 -5.68 -6.33
N ILE A 159 -3.79 -5.51 -5.39
CA ILE A 159 -4.11 -5.30 -3.98
C ILE A 159 -3.29 -4.12 -3.47
N MET A 160 -3.96 -3.08 -2.99
CA MET A 160 -3.35 -1.91 -2.37
C MET A 160 -4.04 -1.66 -1.02
N LEU A 161 -3.32 -1.90 0.07
CA LEU A 161 -3.83 -1.84 1.43
C LEU A 161 -3.13 -0.72 2.24
N GLY A 162 -3.45 -0.59 3.52
CA GLY A 162 -2.78 0.32 4.45
C GLY A 162 -3.03 1.80 4.18
N ASN A 163 -4.07 2.15 3.41
CA ASN A 163 -4.33 3.50 2.91
C ASN A 163 -3.19 4.10 2.07
N THR A 164 -2.41 3.23 1.41
CA THR A 164 -1.38 3.65 0.46
C THR A 164 -1.95 4.55 -0.63
N ILE A 165 -3.20 4.30 -1.07
CA ILE A 165 -3.90 5.15 -2.03
C ILE A 165 -4.07 6.60 -1.56
N GLY A 166 -4.18 6.82 -0.24
CA GLY A 166 -4.30 8.15 0.35
C GLY A 166 -3.04 9.00 0.24
N ASN A 167 -1.91 8.40 -0.17
CA ASN A 167 -0.64 9.08 -0.37
C ASN A 167 -0.46 9.59 -1.81
N PHE A 168 -1.40 9.28 -2.70
CA PHE A 168 -1.36 9.74 -4.10
C PHE A 168 -2.28 10.95 -4.31
N LYS A 169 -1.86 11.84 -5.21
CA LYS A 169 -2.79 12.79 -5.84
C LYS A 169 -3.78 12.00 -6.70
N GLU A 170 -5.07 12.33 -6.60
CA GLU A 170 -6.19 11.46 -7.01
C GLU A 170 -5.97 10.70 -8.32
N ASN A 171 -5.57 11.37 -9.40
CA ASN A 171 -5.53 10.74 -10.71
C ASN A 171 -4.27 9.87 -10.95
N LYS A 172 -3.17 10.08 -10.21
CA LYS A 172 -1.90 9.40 -10.50
C LYS A 172 -2.02 7.89 -10.37
N ILE A 173 -2.64 7.41 -9.30
CA ILE A 173 -2.73 5.98 -9.02
C ILE A 173 -3.74 5.26 -9.91
N PHE A 174 -4.86 5.89 -10.24
CA PHE A 174 -5.84 5.27 -11.13
C PHE A 174 -5.30 5.12 -12.56
N ASN A 175 -4.49 6.05 -13.04
CA ASN A 175 -3.79 5.90 -14.32
C ASN A 175 -2.79 4.72 -14.31
N ILE A 176 -2.15 4.44 -13.17
CA ILE A 176 -1.29 3.27 -13.01
C ILE A 176 -2.15 1.99 -13.08
N PHE A 177 -3.29 1.96 -12.40
CA PHE A 177 -4.21 0.82 -12.47
C PHE A 177 -4.78 0.61 -13.87
N ASP A 178 -5.20 1.65 -14.55
CA ASP A 178 -5.72 1.56 -15.92
C ASP A 178 -4.69 0.97 -16.89
N ARG A 179 -3.42 1.31 -16.72
CA ARG A 179 -2.31 0.77 -17.50
C ARG A 179 -1.97 -0.69 -17.16
N LEU A 180 -2.05 -1.07 -15.88
CA LEU A 180 -1.51 -2.35 -15.39
C LEU A 180 -2.57 -3.45 -15.24
N ILE A 181 -3.84 -3.09 -15.05
CA ILE A 181 -4.92 -4.03 -14.75
C ILE A 181 -5.68 -4.34 -16.03
N SER A 182 -5.65 -5.59 -16.45
CA SER A 182 -6.33 -6.02 -17.68
C SER A 182 -7.82 -6.26 -17.43
N LYS A 183 -8.62 -6.26 -18.50
CA LYS A 183 -10.03 -6.68 -18.45
C LYS A 183 -10.15 -8.07 -17.81
N GLY A 184 -11.06 -8.21 -16.84
CA GLY A 184 -11.27 -9.43 -16.07
C GLY A 184 -10.35 -9.59 -14.85
N ASP A 185 -9.30 -8.77 -14.72
CA ASP A 185 -8.52 -8.71 -13.49
C ASP A 185 -9.30 -7.95 -12.40
N PHE A 186 -8.86 -8.18 -11.15
CA PHE A 186 -9.51 -7.67 -9.96
C PHE A 186 -8.64 -6.62 -9.28
N LEU A 187 -9.28 -5.69 -8.58
CA LEU A 187 -8.63 -4.68 -7.76
C LEU A 187 -9.25 -4.68 -6.37
N ILE A 188 -8.44 -4.84 -5.33
CA ILE A 188 -8.83 -4.73 -3.93
C ILE A 188 -8.07 -3.54 -3.34
N ILE A 189 -8.80 -2.54 -2.86
CA ILE A 189 -8.21 -1.34 -2.27
C ILE A 189 -8.74 -1.17 -0.85
N GLY A 190 -7.81 -0.98 0.08
CA GLY A 190 -8.05 -0.58 1.45
C GLY A 190 -7.66 0.89 1.68
N PHE A 191 -8.56 1.66 2.31
CA PHE A 191 -8.36 3.08 2.57
C PHE A 191 -9.02 3.55 3.86
N GLN A 192 -8.49 4.64 4.43
CA GLN A 192 -9.06 5.28 5.61
C GLN A 192 -10.25 6.17 5.22
N ILE A 193 -11.30 6.13 6.03
CA ILE A 193 -12.47 7.00 5.85
C ILE A 193 -12.38 8.24 6.73
N ASP A 194 -13.08 9.31 6.37
CA ASP A 194 -13.03 10.62 7.05
C ASP A 194 -13.87 10.68 8.35
N LYS A 195 -13.97 9.57 9.05
CA LYS A 195 -14.62 9.51 10.36
C LYS A 195 -13.53 9.71 11.42
N ASN A 196 -13.75 10.63 12.37
CA ASN A 196 -12.82 10.95 13.46
C ASN A 196 -11.54 11.68 13.06
N ILE A 197 -11.60 12.55 12.05
CA ILE A 197 -10.43 13.26 11.53
C ILE A 197 -9.62 14.01 12.59
N GLN A 198 -10.30 14.63 13.57
CA GLN A 198 -9.63 15.36 14.65
C GLN A 198 -8.81 14.43 15.54
N THR A 199 -9.33 13.25 15.86
CA THR A 199 -8.61 12.23 16.62
C THR A 199 -7.40 11.73 15.82
N ILE A 200 -7.56 11.49 14.52
CA ILE A 200 -6.47 11.04 13.65
C ILE A 200 -5.38 12.12 13.55
N LEU A 201 -5.77 13.38 13.33
CA LEU A 201 -4.85 14.53 13.29
C LEU A 201 -4.06 14.67 14.59
N GLN A 202 -4.74 14.57 15.74
CA GLN A 202 -4.08 14.63 17.05
C GLN A 202 -3.09 13.49 17.26
N ARG A 203 -3.39 12.28 16.76
CA ARG A 203 -2.47 11.14 16.83
C ARG A 203 -1.23 11.37 16.00
N PHE A 204 -1.36 11.88 14.78
CA PHE A 204 -0.20 12.22 13.96
C PHE A 204 0.63 13.34 14.61
N SER A 205 -0.01 14.44 15.00
CA SER A 205 0.70 15.61 15.51
C SER A 205 1.40 15.40 16.85
N LYS A 206 0.82 14.59 17.74
CA LYS A 206 1.39 14.32 19.08
C LYS A 206 2.35 13.13 19.13
N ASN A 207 2.44 12.32 18.06
CA ASN A 207 3.31 11.16 18.04
C ASN A 207 4.76 11.54 17.72
N LYS A 208 5.64 11.51 18.73
CA LYS A 208 7.05 11.90 18.59
C LYS A 208 7.80 11.04 17.57
N ILE A 209 7.60 9.72 17.60
CA ILE A 209 8.28 8.78 16.69
C ILE A 209 7.83 9.04 15.25
N PHE A 210 6.54 9.30 15.04
CA PHE A 210 6.02 9.63 13.72
C PHE A 210 6.55 10.97 13.19
N ASN A 211 6.58 12.00 14.03
CA ASN A 211 7.17 13.28 13.66
C ASN A 211 8.65 13.13 13.29
N GLU A 212 9.41 12.31 14.03
CA GLU A 212 10.81 12.03 13.71
C GLU A 212 10.96 11.28 12.38
N PHE A 213 10.09 10.30 12.11
CA PHE A 213 10.03 9.58 10.83
C PHE A 213 9.83 10.56 9.65
N VAL A 214 8.84 11.45 9.73
CA VAL A 214 8.59 12.46 8.68
C VAL A 214 9.78 13.40 8.53
N ARG A 215 10.33 13.91 9.64
CA ARG A 215 11.47 14.85 9.60
C ARG A 215 12.74 14.25 8.99
N LYS A 216 13.05 12.98 9.30
CA LYS A 216 14.24 12.30 8.79
C LYS A 216 14.18 12.00 7.29
N SER A 217 12.98 12.03 6.71
CA SER A 217 12.77 11.80 5.29
C SER A 217 13.14 13.01 4.42
N ILE A 218 13.38 14.17 5.04
CA ILE A 218 13.53 15.46 4.33
C ILE A 218 14.74 16.22 4.83
N PRO A 219 15.66 16.64 3.93
CA PRO A 219 16.81 17.44 4.31
C PRO A 219 16.38 18.73 5.01
N LYS A 220 16.97 19.01 6.18
CA LYS A 220 16.76 20.25 6.95
C LYS A 220 15.30 20.49 7.38
N CYS A 221 14.52 19.43 7.61
CA CYS A 221 13.18 19.55 8.16
C CYS A 221 13.21 20.01 9.64
N GLU A 222 12.69 21.22 9.89
CA GLU A 222 12.65 21.85 11.22
C GLU A 222 11.39 21.40 11.99
N LEU A 223 10.49 22.33 12.29
CA LEU A 223 9.21 22.06 12.94
C LEU A 223 8.20 21.53 11.91
N LEU A 224 7.32 20.63 12.37
CA LEU A 224 6.18 20.15 11.60
C LEU A 224 4.91 20.87 12.06
N GLU A 225 4.23 21.51 11.13
CA GLU A 225 2.90 22.09 11.31
C GLU A 225 1.86 21.14 10.75
N TRP A 226 1.06 20.55 11.65
CA TRP A 226 0.00 19.63 11.28
C TRP A 226 -1.32 20.35 11.10
N LYS A 227 -1.98 20.14 9.96
CA LYS A 227 -3.32 20.66 9.69
C LYS A 227 -4.19 19.64 8.96
N TYR A 228 -5.49 19.87 9.01
CA TYR A 228 -6.47 19.16 8.20
C TYR A 228 -6.95 20.08 7.08
N ASN A 229 -6.65 19.70 5.85
CA ASN A 229 -7.21 20.30 4.64
C ASN A 229 -8.60 19.69 4.40
N LYS A 230 -9.63 20.48 4.71
CA LYS A 230 -11.04 20.09 4.58
C LYS A 230 -11.48 19.90 3.13
N GLU A 231 -10.90 20.66 2.19
CA GLU A 231 -11.29 20.64 0.78
C GLU A 231 -10.89 19.30 0.15
N ASP A 232 -9.70 18.80 0.50
CA ASP A 232 -9.18 17.54 -0.03
C ASP A 232 -9.45 16.32 0.88
N SER A 233 -10.09 16.52 2.03
CA SER A 233 -10.19 15.53 3.12
C SER A 233 -8.82 14.93 3.46
N GLN A 234 -7.82 15.78 3.69
CA GLN A 234 -6.42 15.38 3.80
C GLN A 234 -5.77 15.87 5.10
N ILE A 235 -5.10 14.97 5.81
CA ILE A 235 -4.18 15.37 6.89
C ILE A 235 -2.85 15.70 6.27
N GLU A 236 -2.27 16.83 6.66
CA GLU A 236 -1.03 17.35 6.11
C GLU A 236 -0.05 17.70 7.23
N ALA A 237 1.24 17.47 6.98
CA ALA A 237 2.31 18.08 7.74
C ALA A 237 3.12 18.99 6.81
N TRP A 238 3.43 20.18 7.31
CA TRP A 238 4.20 21.18 6.60
C TRP A 238 5.48 21.50 7.37
N SER A 239 6.56 21.77 6.63
CA SER A 239 7.76 22.39 7.19
C SER A 239 8.05 23.64 6.40
N LYS A 240 7.86 24.81 7.03
CA LYS A 240 7.81 26.10 6.35
C LYS A 240 6.75 26.06 5.23
N ASN A 241 7.15 26.29 3.99
CA ASN A 241 6.29 26.28 2.81
C ASN A 241 6.29 24.95 2.03
N ILE A 242 6.85 23.88 2.61
CA ILE A 242 6.96 22.57 1.95
C ILE A 242 5.94 21.61 2.56
N LEU A 243 5.07 21.02 1.72
CA LEU A 243 4.20 19.92 2.13
C LEU A 243 5.04 18.65 2.21
N VAL A 244 5.29 18.21 3.44
CA VAL A 244 6.25 17.16 3.75
C VAL A 244 5.62 15.79 3.97
N PHE A 245 4.35 15.76 4.38
CA PHE A 245 3.58 14.54 4.54
C PHE A 245 2.12 14.82 4.23
N HIS A 246 1.43 13.87 3.62
CA HIS A 246 -0.01 13.94 3.51
C HIS A 246 -0.68 12.56 3.52
N SER A 247 -1.92 12.50 3.99
CA SER A 247 -2.70 11.29 3.97
C SER A 247 -4.18 11.61 3.77
N LYS A 248 -4.65 11.39 2.54
CA LYS A 248 -6.04 11.59 2.15
C LYS A 248 -6.94 10.54 2.79
N LYS A 249 -8.15 10.97 3.15
CA LYS A 249 -9.26 10.15 3.60
C LYS A 249 -10.30 10.11 2.50
N ILE A 250 -10.89 8.95 2.28
CA ILE A 250 -11.71 8.73 1.10
C ILE A 250 -13.11 8.29 1.52
N ASN A 251 -14.12 8.96 0.95
CA ASN A 251 -15.50 8.51 1.07
C ASN A 251 -15.69 7.23 0.22
N PRO A 252 -16.23 6.14 0.79
CA PRO A 252 -16.43 4.89 0.06
C PRO A 252 -17.28 5.02 -1.22
N LYS A 253 -18.26 5.92 -1.25
CA LYS A 253 -19.08 6.15 -2.44
C LYS A 253 -18.31 6.89 -3.53
N ASP A 254 -17.43 7.82 -3.14
CA ASP A 254 -16.63 8.57 -4.10
C ASP A 254 -15.52 7.69 -4.72
N MET A 255 -14.97 6.74 -3.95
CA MET A 255 -14.06 5.73 -4.51
C MET A 255 -14.72 4.94 -5.65
N ILE A 256 -15.96 4.47 -5.43
CA ILE A 256 -16.72 3.74 -6.47
C ILE A 256 -16.94 4.62 -7.71
N LYS A 257 -17.37 5.87 -7.54
CA LYS A 257 -17.58 6.80 -8.65
C LYS A 257 -16.29 7.09 -9.42
N ARG A 258 -15.16 7.23 -8.73
CA ARG A 258 -13.85 7.45 -9.36
C ARG A 258 -13.45 6.25 -10.21
N LEU A 259 -13.51 5.05 -9.63
CA LEU A 259 -13.10 3.83 -10.31
C LEU A 259 -14.03 3.44 -11.48
N ASP A 260 -15.32 3.79 -11.43
CA ASP A 260 -16.23 3.58 -12.57
C ASP A 260 -15.79 4.36 -13.82
N ARG A 261 -15.13 5.52 -13.66
CA ARG A 261 -14.52 6.29 -14.79
C ARG A 261 -13.34 5.57 -15.46
N PHE A 262 -12.79 4.57 -14.79
CA PHE A 262 -11.71 3.72 -15.28
C PHE A 262 -12.23 2.30 -15.53
N ASP A 263 -13.50 2.13 -15.89
CA ASP A 263 -14.14 0.85 -16.22
C ASP A 263 -14.09 -0.21 -15.11
N PHE A 264 -13.97 0.19 -13.85
CA PHE A 264 -14.06 -0.74 -12.72
C PHE A 264 -15.49 -0.86 -12.22
N LYS A 265 -16.00 -2.09 -12.15
CA LYS A 265 -17.27 -2.41 -11.48
C LYS A 265 -17.00 -2.76 -10.02
N ASN A 266 -17.67 -2.10 -9.08
CA ASN A 266 -17.62 -2.53 -7.68
C ASN A 266 -18.28 -3.91 -7.50
N LEU A 267 -17.60 -4.78 -6.76
CA LEU A 267 -18.05 -6.15 -6.43
C LEU A 267 -18.44 -6.27 -4.97
N PHE A 268 -17.70 -5.60 -4.09
CA PHE A 268 -18.01 -5.54 -2.68
C PHE A 268 -17.45 -4.27 -2.04
N SER A 269 -18.05 -3.93 -0.90
CA SER A 269 -17.56 -2.95 0.05
C SER A 269 -17.74 -3.53 1.45
N VAL A 270 -16.69 -3.47 2.27
CA VAL A 270 -16.73 -3.77 3.70
C VAL A 270 -16.04 -2.62 4.42
N GLN A 271 -16.57 -2.18 5.56
CA GLN A 271 -16.04 -1.02 6.26
C GLN A 271 -16.39 -1.08 7.73
N ASP A 272 -15.58 -0.41 8.53
CA ASP A 272 -15.87 -0.09 9.93
C ASP A 272 -15.98 1.44 10.08
N ASN A 273 -15.65 1.95 11.27
CA ASN A 273 -15.62 3.39 11.53
C ASN A 273 -14.31 4.08 11.13
N ASN A 274 -13.29 3.37 10.66
CA ASN A 274 -11.97 3.94 10.39
C ASN A 274 -11.44 3.63 8.97
N SER A 275 -11.84 2.48 8.42
CA SER A 275 -11.32 1.93 7.18
C SER A 275 -12.42 1.33 6.33
N CYS A 276 -12.15 1.24 5.03
CA CYS A 276 -12.97 0.55 4.07
C CYS A 276 -12.08 -0.28 3.15
N VAL A 277 -12.50 -1.51 2.88
CA VAL A 277 -11.91 -2.37 1.86
C VAL A 277 -12.97 -2.60 0.78
N GLN A 278 -12.62 -2.26 -0.46
CA GLN A 278 -13.49 -2.41 -1.61
C GLN A 278 -12.83 -3.30 -2.66
N GLY A 279 -13.62 -4.18 -3.27
CA GLY A 279 -13.19 -5.01 -4.39
C GLY A 279 -13.89 -4.60 -5.67
N PHE A 280 -13.16 -4.66 -6.77
CA PHE A 280 -13.59 -4.27 -8.10
C PHE A 280 -13.13 -5.29 -9.15
N VAL A 281 -13.82 -5.31 -10.29
CA VAL A 281 -13.37 -5.99 -11.52
C VAL A 281 -13.26 -4.98 -12.64
N LYS A 282 -12.20 -5.07 -13.46
CA LYS A 282 -12.05 -4.28 -14.69
C LYS A 282 -12.94 -4.87 -15.80
N LYS A 283 -13.88 -4.07 -16.33
CA LYS A 283 -14.89 -4.48 -17.33
C LYS A 283 -14.29 -4.70 -18.72
#